data_AF-A0A6G2D7C0-F1
#
_entry.id   AF-A0A6G2D7C0-F1
#
_cell.length_a   1.000
_cell.length_b   1.000
_cell.length_c   1.000
_cell.angle_alpha   90.00
_cell.angle_beta   90.00
_cell.angle_gamma   90.00
#
_symmetry.space_group_name_H-M   'P 1'
#
loop_
_entity.id
_entity.type
_entity.pdbx_description
1 polymer ?
#
loop_
_entity_poly.entity_id
_entity_poly.type
_entity_poly.pdbx_seq_one_letter_code
_entity_poly.pdbx_strand_id
1 'polypeptide(L)'
;SNTVTLEPISEIIAVGTKVESTSIPSEGTPSLVEVKPELEVTTEAVAYDTIHQDDPDLLKGQTRLIQAGVAGERTILTEVTTVDG
;
A
#
# COMPACT_ATOMS: atom_id res chain seq x y z
N SER A 1 -2.42 -13.45 19.94
CA SER A 1 -1.81 -14.06 18.74
C SER A 1 -1.97 -13.10 17.56
N ASN A 2 -1.08 -13.14 16.56
CA ASN A 2 -1.16 -12.30 15.36
C ASN A 2 -1.27 -13.20 14.14
N THR A 3 -2.32 -13.01 13.33
CA THR A 3 -2.57 -13.80 12.13
C THR A 3 -2.91 -12.87 10.98
N VAL A 4 -2.20 -13.01 9.85
CA VAL A 4 -2.53 -12.32 8.59
C VAL A 4 -3.77 -12.99 8.01
N THR A 5 -4.85 -12.23 7.84
CA THR A 5 -6.13 -12.71 7.32
C THR A 5 -6.29 -12.42 5.84
N LEU A 6 -5.67 -11.34 5.35
CA LEU A 6 -5.59 -10.98 3.93
C LEU A 6 -4.16 -10.56 3.60
N GLU A 7 -3.55 -11.19 2.60
CA GLU A 7 -2.23 -10.80 2.12
C GLU A 7 -2.32 -9.52 1.27
N PRO A 8 -1.37 -8.58 1.41
CA PRO A 8 -1.33 -7.39 0.59
C PRO A 8 -1.04 -7.73 -0.88
N ILE A 9 -1.65 -6.97 -1.78
CA ILE A 9 -1.38 -7.04 -3.22
C ILE A 9 -0.42 -5.91 -3.58
N SER A 10 0.73 -6.24 -4.15
CA SER A 10 1.73 -5.24 -4.56
C SER A 10 1.20 -4.31 -5.65
N GLU A 11 1.63 -3.06 -5.58
CA GLU A 11 1.45 -2.07 -6.63
C GLU A 11 2.53 -2.24 -7.69
N ILE A 12 2.16 -2.22 -8.97
CA ILE A 12 3.10 -2.33 -10.08
C ILE A 12 3.00 -1.07 -10.92
N ILE A 13 4.12 -0.34 -10.99
CA ILE A 13 4.27 0.88 -11.79
C ILE A 13 5.28 0.61 -12.90
N ALA A 14 4.83 0.68 -14.15
CA ALA A 14 5.73 0.68 -15.29
C ALA A 14 6.44 2.03 -15.40
N VAL A 15 7.77 2.03 -15.51
CA VAL A 15 8.61 3.22 -15.66
C VAL A 15 9.26 3.24 -17.04
N GLY A 16 9.10 4.34 -17.76
CA GLY A 16 9.62 4.43 -19.12
C GLY A 16 11.14 4.51 -19.19
N THR A 17 11.72 3.74 -20.10
CA THR A 17 13.16 3.75 -20.38
C THR A 17 13.50 4.35 -21.74
N LYS A 18 12.50 4.63 -22.58
CA LYS A 18 12.67 5.14 -23.94
C LYS A 18 13.01 6.63 -23.96
N VAL A 19 14.13 7.00 -24.57
CA VAL A 19 14.61 8.40 -24.54
C VAL A 19 13.92 9.22 -25.65
N GLU A 20 13.04 10.15 -25.28
CA GLU A 20 12.50 11.17 -26.18
C GLU A 20 12.34 12.48 -25.39
N SER A 21 13.05 13.53 -25.82
CA SER A 21 13.32 14.71 -25.01
C SER A 21 12.18 15.72 -25.08
N THR A 22 11.33 15.82 -24.04
CA THR A 22 10.61 17.06 -23.66
C THR A 22 10.00 16.97 -22.25
N SER A 23 9.92 18.13 -21.60
CA SER A 23 9.88 18.40 -20.16
C SER A 23 8.50 18.24 -19.44
N ILE A 24 8.53 17.71 -18.19
CA ILE A 24 7.68 17.87 -16.96
C ILE A 24 6.16 18.13 -17.04
N PRO A 25 5.34 17.53 -16.14
CA PRO A 25 4.97 18.23 -14.87
C PRO A 25 4.75 17.36 -13.59
N SER A 26 4.43 18.08 -12.52
CA SER A 26 4.38 17.82 -11.06
C SER A 26 2.98 17.41 -10.52
N GLU A 27 2.92 17.17 -9.19
CA GLU A 27 1.75 17.13 -8.25
C GLU A 27 1.05 15.76 -8.05
N GLY A 28 0.57 15.35 -6.88
CA GLY A 28 0.42 15.94 -5.54
C GLY A 28 -0.21 14.90 -4.59
N THR A 29 -0.01 15.02 -3.28
CA THR A 29 -0.39 14.03 -2.25
C THR A 29 -1.78 14.30 -1.65
N PRO A 30 -2.59 13.26 -1.36
CA PRO A 30 -3.59 13.37 -0.30
C PRO A 30 -3.35 12.37 0.85
N SER A 31 -3.36 12.90 2.07
CA SER A 31 -3.40 12.17 3.34
C SER A 31 -4.85 12.07 3.81
N LEU A 32 -5.28 10.90 4.30
CA LEU A 32 -6.55 10.75 5.02
C LEU A 32 -6.35 9.81 6.21
N VAL A 33 -6.83 10.26 7.37
CA VAL A 33 -6.80 9.58 8.67
C VAL A 33 -8.24 9.26 9.04
N GLU A 34 -8.53 8.00 9.42
CA GLU A 34 -9.81 7.59 10.00
C GLU A 34 -9.57 6.74 11.26
N VAL A 35 -10.30 7.02 12.34
CA VAL A 35 -10.20 6.34 13.65
C VAL A 35 -11.59 5.86 14.07
N LYS A 36 -11.72 4.59 14.47
CA LYS A 36 -12.89 4.08 15.22
C LYS A 36 -12.62 2.75 15.96
N PRO A 37 -12.97 2.59 17.25
CA PRO A 37 -13.20 1.30 17.94
C PRO A 37 -14.72 1.00 18.09
N GLU A 38 -15.23 -0.20 18.43
CA GLU A 38 -14.96 -1.01 19.63
C GLU A 38 -15.43 -2.49 19.50
N LEU A 39 -14.45 -3.38 19.52
CA LEU A 39 -14.34 -4.81 19.93
C LEU A 39 -12.80 -5.05 19.85
N GLU A 40 -12.12 -5.62 20.85
CA GLU A 40 -10.63 -5.70 20.84
C GLU A 40 -10.09 -6.81 19.90
N VAL A 41 -10.65 -6.87 18.70
CA VAL A 41 -10.09 -7.50 17.53
C VAL A 41 -9.50 -6.36 16.71
N THR A 42 -8.23 -6.04 16.97
CA THR A 42 -7.57 -4.96 16.24
C THR A 42 -7.17 -5.50 14.87
N THR A 43 -7.92 -5.12 13.85
CA THR A 43 -7.48 -5.24 12.46
C THR A 43 -6.51 -4.12 12.16
N GLU A 44 -5.30 -4.49 11.79
CA GLU A 44 -4.28 -3.57 11.32
C GLU A 44 -4.05 -3.76 9.83
N ALA A 45 -3.98 -2.65 9.10
CA ALA A 45 -3.62 -2.68 7.69
C ALA A 45 -2.16 -3.13 7.52
N VAL A 46 -1.93 -4.06 6.59
CA VAL A 46 -0.59 -4.46 6.16
C VAL A 46 -0.28 -3.71 4.87
N ALA A 47 0.75 -2.86 4.91
CA ALA A 47 1.17 -2.12 3.73
C ALA A 47 1.54 -3.06 2.58
N TYR A 48 1.22 -2.65 1.36
CA TYR A 48 1.68 -3.32 0.15
C TYR A 48 3.03 -2.77 -0.29
N ASP A 49 3.78 -3.60 -1.00
CA ASP A 49 5.02 -3.17 -1.66
C ASP A 49 4.73 -2.49 -3.00
N THR A 50 5.55 -1.50 -3.36
CA THR A 50 5.52 -0.88 -4.69
C THR A 50 6.70 -1.38 -5.52
N ILE A 51 6.40 -1.96 -6.68
CA ILE A 51 7.36 -2.53 -7.61
C ILE A 51 7.40 -1.66 -8.86
N HIS A 52 8.60 -1.20 -9.21
CA HIS A 52 8.85 -0.49 -10.47
C HIS A 52 9.36 -1.46 -11.52
N GLN A 53 8.69 -1.49 -12.67
CA GLN A 53 9.06 -2.33 -13.80
C GLN A 53 9.47 -1.46 -14.99
N ASP A 54 10.66 -1.66 -15.53
CA ASP A 54 11.09 -0.95 -16.73
C ASP A 54 10.21 -1.32 -17.93
N ASP A 55 9.73 -0.30 -18.63
CA ASP A 55 8.91 -0.42 -19.83
C ASP A 55 9.62 0.34 -20.98
N PRO A 56 10.15 -0.38 -21.99
CA PRO A 56 10.84 0.23 -23.14
C PRO A 56 9.88 0.89 -24.13
N ASP A 57 8.57 0.68 -24.00
CA ASP A 57 7.57 1.34 -24.85
C ASP A 57 7.18 2.72 -24.29
N LEU A 58 7.38 2.95 -22.99
CA LEU A 58 7.14 4.23 -22.32
C LEU A 58 8.36 5.16 -22.36
N LEU A 59 8.09 6.46 -22.55
CA LEU A 59 9.13 7.48 -22.54
C LEU A 59 9.74 7.68 -21.15
N LYS A 60 11.04 8.02 -21.09
CA LYS A 60 11.72 8.35 -19.83
C LYS A 60 10.99 9.48 -19.13
N GLY A 61 10.69 9.24 -17.86
CA GLY A 61 9.91 10.16 -17.03
C GLY A 61 8.39 9.94 -17.10
N GLN A 62 7.89 9.10 -18.00
CA GLN A 62 6.51 8.62 -17.95
C GLN A 62 6.40 7.39 -17.05
N THR A 63 5.30 7.33 -16.32
CA THR A 63 4.90 6.16 -15.55
C THR A 63 3.49 5.73 -15.92
N ARG A 64 3.20 4.44 -15.75
CA ARG A 64 1.86 3.87 -15.93
C ARG A 64 1.57 2.87 -14.83
N LEU A 65 0.45 3.03 -14.15
CA LEU A 65 -0.03 2.04 -13.20
C LEU A 65 -0.48 0.78 -13.96
N ILE A 66 0.18 -0.35 -13.69
CA ILE A 66 -0.17 -1.65 -14.28
C ILE A 66 -1.09 -2.42 -13.35
N GLN A 67 -0.82 -2.35 -12.04
CA GLN A 67 -1.62 -2.97 -11.01
C GLN A 67 -1.66 -2.05 -9.80
N ALA A 68 -2.87 -1.71 -9.34
CA ALA A 68 -3.03 -0.95 -8.10
C ALA A 68 -2.68 -1.82 -6.90
N GLY A 69 -1.95 -1.24 -5.93
CA GLY A 69 -1.70 -1.90 -4.66
C GLY A 69 -2.95 -1.97 -3.80
N VAL A 70 -3.09 -3.05 -3.04
CA VAL A 70 -4.18 -3.22 -2.07
C VAL A 70 -3.55 -3.62 -0.75
N ALA A 71 -3.85 -2.85 0.31
CA ALA A 71 -3.40 -3.17 1.64
C ALA A 71 -3.99 -4.52 2.09
N GLY A 72 -3.15 -5.33 2.72
CA GLY A 72 -3.59 -6.55 3.40
C GLY A 72 -4.19 -6.21 4.77
N GLU A 73 -4.62 -7.23 5.48
CA GLU A 73 -5.19 -7.10 6.82
C GLU A 73 -4.61 -8.19 7.73
N ARG A 74 -4.21 -7.78 8.93
CA ARG A 74 -3.85 -8.70 10.01
C ARG A 74 -4.75 -8.50 11.20
N THR A 75 -5.14 -9.60 11.83
CA THR A 75 -5.94 -9.60 13.04
C THR A 75 -5.05 -9.83 14.26
N ILE A 76 -5.14 -8.93 15.23
CA ILE A 76 -4.44 -9.04 16.52
C ILE A 76 -5.45 -9.35 17.61
N LEU A 77 -5.22 -10.46 18.31
CA LEU A 77 -6.00 -10.88 19.46
C LEU A 77 -5.22 -10.58 20.76
N THR A 78 -5.78 -9.72 21.60
CA THR A 78 -5.29 -9.40 22.95
C THR A 78 -6.21 -10.03 23.98
N GLU A 79 -5.64 -10.76 24.95
CA GLU A 79 -6.39 -11.33 26.07
C GLU A 79 -6.27 -10.39 27.28
N VAL A 80 -7.38 -9.80 27.71
CA VAL A 80 -7.43 -8.95 28.91
C VAL A 80 -7.85 -9.78 30.10
N THR A 81 -6.90 -10.10 30.98
CA THR A 81 -7.18 -10.68 32.29
C THR A 81 -7.43 -9.56 33.29
N THR A 82 -8.71 -9.38 33.68
CA THR A 82 -9.04 -8.48 34.79
C THR A 82 -8.62 -9.17 36.08
N VAL A 83 -7.57 -8.67 36.73
CA VAL A 83 -7.21 -9.08 38.09
C VAL A 83 -8.12 -8.32 39.06
N ASP A 84 -9.17 -9.00 39.54
CA ASP A 84 -9.93 -8.55 40.71
C ASP A 84 -8.98 -8.57 41.93
N GLY A 85 -8.79 -7.39 42.53
CA GLY A 85 -7.95 -7.17 43.72
C GLY A 85 -8.65 -7.46 45.03
#